data_AF-A0A6A5GLK4-F1
#
_entry.id   AF-A0A6A5GLK4-F1
#
_cell.length_a   1.000
_cell.length_b   1.000
_cell.length_c   1.000
_cell.angle_alpha   90.00
_cell.angle_beta   90.00
_cell.angle_gamma   90.00
#
_symmetry.space_group_name_H-M   'P 1'
#
loop_
_entity.id
_entity.type
_entity.pdbx_description
1 polymer ?
#
loop_
_entity_poly.entity_id
_entity_poly.type
_entity_poly.pdbx_seq_one_letter_code
_entity_poly.pdbx_strand_id
1 'polypeptide(L)'
;MSDSDHLFDGFVGYVAEVSINSESPITKYSLSRSFKDLCKLNINDRFFCNKFDQKVVERILKSKYDIELKARIFFVTSTPVTWPDFLEELGKTLTNWTVIID
;
A
#
# COMPACT_ATOMS: atom_id res chain seq x y z
N MET A 1 20.57 3.86 -5.13
CA MET A 1 19.58 3.40 -4.13
C MET A 1 20.26 2.40 -3.21
N SER A 2 19.89 2.38 -1.93
CA SER A 2 20.47 1.43 -0.97
C SER A 2 19.77 0.07 -1.05
N ASP A 3 20.43 -1.01 -0.60
CA ASP A 3 19.80 -2.35 -0.49
C ASP A 3 18.53 -2.32 0.36
N SER A 4 18.49 -1.43 1.36
CA SER A 4 17.28 -1.21 2.17
C SER A 4 16.15 -0.61 1.35
N ASP A 5 16.41 0.25 0.36
CA ASP A 5 15.35 0.86 -0.45
C ASP A 5 14.71 -0.19 -1.37
N HIS A 6 15.53 -1.01 -2.03
CA HIS A 6 15.04 -2.12 -2.85
C HIS A 6 14.18 -3.10 -2.06
N LEU A 7 14.53 -3.35 -0.78
CA LEU A 7 13.74 -4.20 0.10
C LEU A 7 12.35 -3.61 0.40
N PHE A 8 12.25 -2.31 0.65
CA PHE A 8 10.96 -1.64 0.86
C PHE A 8 10.15 -1.56 -0.43
N ASP A 9 10.79 -1.33 -1.57
CA ASP A 9 10.11 -1.31 -2.88
C ASP A 9 9.54 -2.69 -3.21
N GLY A 10 10.28 -3.76 -2.92
CA GLY A 10 9.78 -5.13 -3.02
C GLY A 10 8.59 -5.40 -2.10
N PHE A 11 8.63 -4.92 -0.86
CA PHE A 11 7.50 -5.03 0.06
C PHE A 11 6.26 -4.26 -0.43
N VAL A 12 6.45 -3.05 -0.99
CA VAL A 12 5.36 -2.26 -1.59
C VAL A 12 4.73 -3.02 -2.77
N GLY A 13 5.55 -3.64 -3.62
CA GLY A 13 5.08 -4.50 -4.71
C GLY A 13 4.21 -5.65 -4.22
N TYR A 14 4.69 -6.35 -3.19
CA TYR A 14 3.95 -7.44 -2.56
C TYR A 14 2.62 -6.98 -1.95
N VAL A 15 2.60 -5.85 -1.24
CA VAL A 15 1.37 -5.30 -0.65
C VAL A 15 0.35 -4.95 -1.74
N ALA A 16 0.80 -4.38 -2.86
CA ALA A 16 -0.06 -4.09 -3.99
C ALA A 16 -0.69 -5.36 -4.59
N GLU A 17 0.13 -6.40 -4.83
CA GLU A 17 -0.34 -7.70 -5.34
C GLU A 17 -1.37 -8.35 -4.41
N VAL A 18 -1.09 -8.39 -3.10
CA VAL A 18 -2.04 -8.93 -2.12
C VAL A 18 -3.33 -8.12 -2.13
N SER A 19 -3.25 -6.78 -2.19
CA SER A 19 -4.43 -5.91 -2.15
C SER A 19 -5.35 -6.09 -3.36
N ILE A 20 -4.80 -6.35 -4.55
CA ILE A 20 -5.58 -6.69 -5.76
C ILE A 20 -6.42 -7.95 -5.54
N ASN A 21 -5.85 -8.96 -4.87
CA ASN A 21 -6.48 -10.26 -4.68
C ASN A 21 -7.24 -10.41 -3.35
N SER A 22 -7.36 -9.32 -2.57
CA SER A 22 -7.99 -9.35 -1.26
C SER A 22 -9.42 -8.81 -1.31
N GLU A 23 -10.34 -9.56 -0.72
CA GLU A 23 -11.74 -9.14 -0.50
C GLU A 23 -11.98 -8.61 0.93
N SER A 24 -11.03 -8.85 1.85
CA SER A 24 -11.12 -8.47 3.26
C SER A 24 -9.88 -7.75 3.75
N PRO A 25 -9.97 -6.94 4.82
CA PRO A 25 -8.81 -6.32 5.43
C PRO A 25 -7.74 -7.32 5.88
N ILE A 26 -6.47 -6.95 5.73
CA ILE A 26 -5.30 -7.73 6.12
C ILE A 26 -4.42 -6.91 7.04
N THR A 27 -3.99 -7.52 8.14
CA THR A 27 -3.12 -6.84 9.09
C THR A 27 -1.73 -6.60 8.50
N LYS A 28 -1.14 -5.44 8.83
CA LYS A 28 0.25 -5.10 8.49
C LYS A 28 1.26 -6.12 9.03
N TYR A 29 0.94 -6.76 10.17
CA TYR A 29 1.73 -7.86 10.73
C TYR A 29 1.72 -9.09 9.81
N SER A 30 0.53 -9.51 9.34
CA SER A 30 0.40 -10.64 8.42
C SER A 30 1.16 -10.38 7.12
N LEU A 31 1.04 -9.18 6.54
CA LEU A 31 1.79 -8.79 5.34
C LEU A 31 3.30 -8.86 5.56
N SER A 32 3.78 -8.28 6.66
CA SER A 32 5.20 -8.25 7.02
C SER A 32 5.77 -9.66 7.22
N ARG A 33 5.04 -10.52 7.94
CA ARG A 33 5.42 -11.92 8.17
C ARG A 33 5.44 -12.73 6.88
N SER A 34 4.36 -12.65 6.08
CA SER A 34 4.27 -13.41 4.82
C SER A 34 5.35 -13.00 3.83
N PHE A 35 5.64 -11.71 3.68
CA PHE A 35 6.71 -11.25 2.80
C PHE A 35 8.10 -11.69 3.29
N LYS A 36 8.36 -11.61 4.60
CA LYS A 36 9.57 -12.14 5.21
C LYS A 36 9.76 -13.62 4.86
N ASP A 37 8.71 -14.42 5.03
CA ASP A 37 8.77 -15.86 4.79
C ASP A 37 8.92 -16.17 3.28
N LEU A 38 8.21 -15.44 2.41
CA LEU A 38 8.32 -15.53 0.94
C LEU A 38 9.75 -15.25 0.44
N CYS A 39 10.37 -14.19 0.96
CA CYS A 39 11.70 -13.76 0.56
C CYS A 39 12.83 -14.37 1.41
N LYS A 40 12.51 -15.26 2.36
CA LYS A 40 13.46 -15.90 3.28
C LYS A 40 14.37 -14.89 4.02
N LEU A 41 13.79 -13.78 4.46
CA LEU A 41 14.52 -12.68 5.08
C LEU A 41 14.84 -13.01 6.55
N ASN A 42 16.09 -12.77 6.97
CA ASN A 42 16.50 -12.88 8.36
C ASN A 42 16.24 -11.58 9.14
N ILE A 43 14.97 -11.25 9.32
CA ILE A 43 14.49 -10.05 10.03
C ILE A 43 13.33 -10.40 10.97
N ASN A 44 12.93 -9.46 11.83
CA ASN A 44 11.77 -9.64 12.71
C ASN A 44 10.46 -9.64 11.90
N ASP A 45 9.49 -10.49 12.27
CA ASP A 45 8.16 -10.55 11.62
C ASP A 45 7.43 -9.19 11.59
N ARG A 46 7.70 -8.31 12.56
CA ARG A 46 7.12 -6.95 12.64
C ARG A 46 7.95 -5.90 11.92
N PHE A 47 9.04 -6.24 11.25
CA PHE A 47 9.99 -5.28 10.66
C PHE A 47 9.29 -4.27 9.74
N PHE A 48 8.54 -4.75 8.74
CA PHE A 48 7.82 -3.86 7.83
C PHE A 48 6.59 -3.25 8.49
N CYS A 49 5.88 -4.02 9.32
CA CYS A 49 4.72 -3.53 10.08
C CYS A 49 5.07 -2.27 10.90
N ASN A 50 6.19 -2.29 11.62
CA ASN A 50 6.64 -1.18 12.45
C ASN A 50 7.11 0.04 11.65
N LYS A 51 7.36 -0.13 10.35
CA LYS A 51 7.81 0.92 9.44
C LYS A 51 6.75 1.28 8.41
N PHE A 52 5.54 0.72 8.54
CA PHE A 52 4.51 0.83 7.52
C PHE A 52 4.12 2.30 7.30
N ASP A 53 3.67 2.96 8.37
CA ASP A 53 3.17 4.34 8.29
C ASP A 53 4.29 5.36 8.02
N GLN A 54 5.54 5.03 8.34
CA GLN A 54 6.70 5.93 8.18
C GLN A 54 7.41 5.81 6.84
N LYS A 55 7.50 4.59 6.26
CA LYS A 55 8.30 4.33 5.06
C LYS A 55 7.51 3.71 3.91
N VAL A 56 6.57 2.82 4.22
CA VAL A 56 5.83 2.06 3.19
C VAL A 56 4.75 2.94 2.59
N VAL A 57 4.00 3.65 3.42
CA VAL A 57 2.98 4.61 2.99
C VAL A 57 3.55 5.68 2.06
N GLU A 58 4.68 6.29 2.44
CA GLU A 58 5.33 7.30 1.60
C GLU A 58 5.70 6.74 0.21
N ARG A 59 6.19 5.50 0.16
CA ARG A 59 6.51 4.82 -1.10
C ARG A 59 5.28 4.48 -1.90
N ILE A 60 4.18 4.06 -1.27
CA ILE A 60 2.89 3.84 -1.94
C ILE A 60 2.42 5.14 -2.58
N LEU A 61 2.42 6.25 -1.84
CA LEU A 61 1.99 7.56 -2.37
C LEU A 61 2.85 8.00 -3.57
N LYS A 62 4.18 7.83 -3.49
CA LYS A 62 5.12 8.18 -4.56
C LYS A 62 5.22 7.16 -5.68
N SER A 63 4.56 6.00 -5.56
CA SER A 63 4.62 4.94 -6.56
C SER A 63 3.89 5.33 -7.84
N LYS A 64 4.22 4.60 -8.92
CA LYS A 64 3.55 4.68 -10.22
C LYS A 64 2.16 4.04 -10.25
N TYR A 65 1.69 3.48 -9.14
CA TYR A 65 0.35 2.91 -9.08
C TYR A 65 -0.70 4.01 -9.29
N ASP A 66 -1.79 3.65 -9.95
CA ASP A 66 -2.93 4.54 -10.08
C ASP A 66 -3.60 4.80 -8.73
N ILE A 67 -4.45 5.82 -8.70
CA ILE A 67 -5.12 6.27 -7.48
C ILE A 67 -6.05 5.18 -6.90
N GLU A 68 -6.65 4.35 -7.76
CA GLU A 68 -7.56 3.27 -7.36
C GLU A 68 -6.81 2.16 -6.59
N LEU A 69 -5.69 1.68 -7.12
CA LEU A 69 -4.87 0.67 -6.46
C LEU A 69 -4.27 1.21 -5.15
N LYS A 70 -3.82 2.47 -5.13
CA LYS A 70 -3.37 3.10 -3.88
C LYS A 70 -4.49 3.15 -2.83
N ALA A 71 -5.71 3.53 -3.23
CA ALA A 71 -6.86 3.55 -2.32
C ALA A 71 -7.23 2.15 -1.81
N ARG A 72 -7.19 1.14 -2.69
CA ARG A 72 -7.39 -0.27 -2.34
C ARG A 72 -6.35 -0.76 -1.33
N ILE A 73 -5.08 -0.42 -1.51
CA ILE A 73 -4.02 -0.74 -0.55
C ILE A 73 -4.35 -0.14 0.82
N PHE A 74 -4.72 1.13 0.88
CA PHE A 74 -5.05 1.78 2.16
C PHE A 74 -6.28 1.18 2.83
N PHE A 75 -7.31 0.83 2.05
CA PHE A 75 -8.49 0.12 2.54
C PHE A 75 -8.14 -1.26 3.11
N VAL A 76 -7.49 -2.12 2.32
CA VAL A 76 -7.12 -3.49 2.73
C VAL A 76 -6.22 -3.47 3.95
N THR A 77 -5.30 -2.52 4.04
CA THR A 77 -4.37 -2.42 5.18
C THR A 77 -4.93 -1.67 6.37
N SER A 78 -6.18 -1.20 6.30
CA SER A 78 -6.82 -0.35 7.30
C SER A 78 -5.95 0.86 7.68
N THR A 79 -5.28 1.43 6.67
CA THR A 79 -4.41 2.59 6.84
C THR A 79 -5.26 3.86 6.74
N PRO A 80 -5.29 4.72 7.77
CA PRO A 80 -6.01 5.98 7.71
C PRO A 80 -5.50 6.84 6.55
N VAL A 81 -6.43 7.33 5.73
CA VAL A 81 -6.10 8.24 4.62
C VAL A 81 -6.29 9.67 5.09
N THR A 82 -5.19 10.38 5.32
CA THR A 82 -5.20 11.74 5.86
C THR A 82 -4.42 12.74 5.00
N TRP A 83 -3.96 12.34 3.81
CA TRP A 83 -3.15 13.17 2.92
C TRP A 83 -4.05 13.99 1.97
N PRO A 84 -4.04 15.34 2.05
CA PRO A 84 -4.92 16.19 1.25
C PRO A 84 -4.78 15.98 -0.26
N ASP A 85 -3.56 15.94 -0.78
CA ASP A 85 -3.30 15.78 -2.23
C ASP A 85 -3.87 14.45 -2.75
N PHE A 86 -3.74 13.38 -1.96
CA PHE A 86 -4.31 12.07 -2.30
C PHE A 86 -5.84 12.11 -2.29
N LEU A 87 -6.45 12.76 -1.30
CA LEU A 87 -7.90 12.92 -1.22
C LEU A 87 -8.45 13.78 -2.37
N GLU A 88 -7.72 14.81 -2.79
CA GLU A 88 -8.08 15.64 -3.94
C GLU A 88 -8.03 14.82 -5.25
N GLU A 89 -6.98 14.02 -5.46
CA GLU A 89 -6.85 13.14 -6.63
C GLU A 89 -7.93 12.05 -6.65
N LEU A 90 -8.24 11.46 -5.50
CA LEU A 90 -9.34 10.51 -5.34
C LEU A 90 -10.71 11.18 -5.60
N GLY A 91 -10.89 12.43 -5.18
CA GLY A 91 -12.11 13.20 -5.46
C GLY A 91 -12.33 13.41 -6.97
N LYS A 92 -11.28 13.78 -7.71
CA LYS A 92 -11.34 14.00 -9.17
C LYS A 92 -11.79 12.76 -9.93
N THR A 93 -11.36 11.57 -9.50
CA THR A 93 -11.78 10.32 -10.14
C THR A 93 -13.27 10.05 -9.91
N LEU A 94 -13.79 10.25 -8.71
CA LEU A 94 -15.22 10.05 -8.41
C LEU A 94 -16.15 10.99 -9.20
N THR A 95 -15.73 12.25 -9.43
CA THR A 95 -16.52 13.20 -10.23
C THR A 95 -16.65 12.77 -11.69
N ASN A 96 -15.60 12.17 -12.27
CA ASN A 96 -15.64 11.65 -13.64
C ASN A 96 -16.62 10.49 -13.82
N TRP A 97 -16.83 9.65 -12.80
CA TRP A 97 -17.85 8.59 -12.84
C TRP A 97 -19.27 9.15 -12.73
N THR A 98 -19.44 10.27 -12.03
CA THR A 98 -20.77 10.89 -11.85
C THR A 98 -21.29 11.50 -13.16
N VAL A 99 -20.39 12.07 -13.97
CA VAL A 99 -20.74 12.68 -15.28
C VAL A 99 -21.12 11.66 -16.35
N ILE A 100 -20.76 10.37 -16.18
CA ILE A 100 -21.07 9.31 -17.16
C ILE A 100 -22.49 8.74 -16.95
N ILE A 101 -23.14 9.03 -15.82
CA ILE A 101 -24.46 8.48 -15.46
C ILE A 101 -25.60 9.47 -15.73
N ASP A 102 -25.32 10.65 -16.30
CA ASP A 102 -26.33 11.61 -16.78
C ASP A 102 -26.62 11.47 -18.29
#